data_AF-A0A293LBW9-F1
#
_entry.id   AF-A0A293LBW9-F1
#
_cell.length_a   1.000
_cell.length_b   1.000
_cell.length_c   1.000
_cell.angle_alpha   90.00
_cell.angle_beta   90.00
_cell.angle_gamma   90.00
#
_symmetry.space_group_name_H-M   'P 1'
#
loop_
_entity.id
_entity.type
_entity.pdbx_description
1 polymer ?
#
loop_
_entity_poly.entity_id
_entity_poly.type
_entity_poly.pdbx_seq_one_letter_code
_entity_poly.pdbx_strand_id
1 'polypeptide(L)'
;MNRQYANYRAEHKLTYPINVLRNSARRAAKTRYILASDIELYPSANIIPRFLDMVRRRRNASMPQLYVLPIFEVKASLRAPLTKKVLIDMMHNKSAVFFHKWVCEECQKFPKRDEWLKNLPPENTLEVFATTKRDKSKRSWEPIYIGTNADPFYAEELTWEGKRDKMAQSYQLCLMGYDFNILDNAFLVHAPGIKTIVASEEKRRAPYVKVNNMHHARLMNNLKSKYAKNAASC
;
A
#
# COMPACT_ATOMS: atom_id res chain seq x y z
N MET A 1 12.50 4.68 -35.25
CA MET A 1 12.79 5.85 -34.39
C MET A 1 13.21 5.35 -33.00
N ASN A 2 14.51 5.23 -32.76
CA ASN A 2 15.04 4.97 -31.41
C ASN A 2 14.92 6.26 -30.61
N ARG A 3 13.83 6.44 -29.85
CA ARG A 3 13.79 7.51 -28.85
C ARG A 3 14.73 7.12 -27.72
N GLN A 4 15.95 7.63 -27.81
CA GLN A 4 16.97 7.56 -26.78
C GLN A 4 16.54 8.47 -25.62
N TYR A 5 15.54 8.04 -24.85
CA TYR A 5 15.23 8.64 -23.56
C TYR A 5 16.27 8.18 -22.55
N ALA A 6 17.50 8.67 -22.67
CA ALA A 6 18.29 8.90 -21.48
C ALA A 6 17.48 9.92 -20.66
N ASN A 7 16.75 9.40 -19.67
CA ASN A 7 15.70 10.10 -18.95
C ASN A 7 16.34 11.32 -18.26
N TYR A 8 15.82 12.54 -18.46
CA TYR A 8 16.20 13.78 -17.76
C TYR A 8 16.60 13.55 -16.29
N ARG A 9 15.89 12.65 -15.60
CA ARG A 9 16.20 12.22 -14.24
C ARG A 9 17.62 11.65 -14.07
N ALA A 10 18.05 10.77 -14.96
CA ALA A 10 19.37 10.15 -14.94
C ALA A 10 20.49 11.16 -15.25
N GLU A 11 20.29 12.02 -16.26
CA GLU A 11 21.26 13.07 -16.64
C GLU A 11 21.51 14.06 -15.50
N HIS A 12 20.44 14.45 -14.82
CA HIS A 12 20.49 15.37 -13.69
C HIS A 12 20.65 14.69 -12.32
N LYS A 13 20.88 13.37 -12.28
CA LYS A 13 21.05 12.57 -11.04
C LYS A 13 19.93 12.79 -10.00
N LEU A 14 18.70 12.97 -10.49
CA LEU A 14 17.52 13.23 -9.66
C LEU A 14 16.94 11.92 -9.13
N THR A 15 16.42 11.95 -7.91
CA THR A 15 15.58 10.86 -7.39
C THR A 15 14.19 10.88 -8.02
N TYR A 16 13.50 9.75 -8.03
CA TYR A 16 12.11 9.72 -8.49
C TYR A 16 11.18 10.38 -7.46
N PRO A 17 10.47 11.48 -7.82
CA PRO A 17 9.69 12.28 -6.87
C PRO A 17 8.31 11.65 -6.60
N ILE A 18 8.31 10.40 -6.17
CA ILE A 18 7.09 9.56 -6.10
C ILE A 18 5.97 10.18 -5.28
N ASN A 19 6.29 10.83 -4.16
CA ASN A 19 5.30 11.40 -3.27
C ASN A 19 4.73 12.73 -3.78
N VAL A 20 5.55 13.56 -4.43
CA VAL A 20 5.07 14.76 -5.14
C VAL A 20 4.07 14.35 -6.23
N LEU A 21 4.39 13.31 -7.00
CA LEU A 21 3.52 12.80 -8.07
C LEU A 21 2.21 12.24 -7.49
N ARG A 22 2.28 11.44 -6.41
CA ARG A 22 1.09 10.91 -5.72
C ARG A 22 0.21 12.03 -5.18
N ASN A 23 0.79 13.01 -4.50
CA ASN A 23 0.05 14.13 -3.94
C ASN A 23 -0.58 15.00 -5.03
N SER A 24 0.14 15.25 -6.12
CA SER A 24 -0.36 16.00 -7.28
C SER A 24 -1.55 15.30 -7.94
N ALA A 25 -1.42 13.99 -8.22
CA ALA A 25 -2.51 13.20 -8.78
C ALA A 25 -3.73 13.14 -7.85
N ARG A 26 -3.49 12.99 -6.54
CA ARG A 26 -4.53 12.96 -5.52
C ARG A 26 -5.29 14.29 -5.42
N ARG A 27 -4.59 15.43 -5.49
CA ARG A 27 -5.21 16.77 -5.54
C ARG A 27 -6.06 16.98 -6.80
N ALA A 28 -5.62 16.42 -7.93
CA ALA A 28 -6.34 16.51 -9.19
C ALA A 28 -7.53 15.54 -9.30
N ALA A 29 -7.62 14.53 -8.43
CA ALA A 29 -8.70 13.55 -8.44
C ALA A 29 -10.05 14.21 -8.11
N LYS A 30 -11.02 14.05 -9.01
CA LYS A 30 -12.38 14.61 -8.88
C LYS A 30 -13.32 13.74 -8.05
N THR A 31 -12.92 12.52 -7.72
CA THR A 31 -13.74 11.54 -6.99
C THR A 31 -13.50 11.64 -5.48
N ARG A 32 -14.54 11.35 -4.70
CA ARG A 32 -14.44 11.30 -3.23
C ARG A 32 -13.46 10.24 -2.74
N TYR A 33 -13.55 9.05 -3.33
CA TYR A 33 -12.71 7.91 -3.00
C TYR A 33 -11.54 7.81 -3.96
N ILE A 34 -10.36 7.52 -3.43
CA ILE A 34 -9.08 7.53 -4.14
C ILE A 34 -8.30 6.28 -3.78
N LEU A 35 -7.87 5.51 -4.78
CA LEU A 35 -6.93 4.41 -4.65
C LEU A 35 -5.57 4.84 -5.21
N ALA A 36 -4.62 5.17 -4.34
CA ALA A 36 -3.25 5.43 -4.76
C ALA A 36 -2.50 4.08 -4.88
N SER A 37 -2.38 3.58 -6.12
CA SER A 37 -1.73 2.29 -6.42
C SER A 37 -0.46 2.48 -7.23
N ASP A 38 0.50 1.57 -7.08
CA ASP A 38 1.68 1.50 -7.94
C ASP A 38 1.28 0.87 -9.29
N ILE A 39 1.92 1.28 -10.39
CA ILE A 39 1.52 0.89 -11.76
C ILE A 39 1.55 -0.63 -12.02
N GLU A 40 2.37 -1.36 -11.27
CA GLU A 40 2.51 -2.83 -11.39
C GLU A 40 1.51 -3.60 -10.52
N LEU A 41 0.63 -2.91 -9.78
CA LEU A 41 -0.37 -3.51 -8.90
C LEU A 41 -1.75 -3.51 -9.55
N TYR A 42 -2.14 -4.67 -10.04
CA TYR A 42 -3.40 -4.91 -10.72
C TYR A 42 -4.53 -5.22 -9.72
N PRO A 43 -5.64 -4.48 -9.74
CA PRO A 43 -6.78 -4.76 -8.87
C PRO A 43 -7.56 -6.00 -9.30
N SER A 44 -8.14 -6.72 -8.35
CA SER A 44 -9.14 -7.76 -8.63
C SER A 44 -10.36 -7.18 -9.38
N ALA A 45 -11.07 -8.03 -10.11
CA ALA A 45 -12.13 -7.57 -11.01
C ALA A 45 -13.27 -6.87 -10.26
N ASN A 46 -13.88 -5.89 -10.93
CA ASN A 46 -15.09 -5.21 -10.47
C ASN A 46 -14.97 -4.60 -9.06
N ILE A 47 -13.77 -4.21 -8.60
CA ILE A 47 -13.61 -3.57 -7.28
C ILE A 47 -14.43 -2.29 -7.19
N ILE A 48 -14.45 -1.45 -8.22
CA ILE A 48 -15.13 -0.14 -8.19
C ILE A 48 -16.63 -0.26 -7.89
N PRO A 49 -17.46 -0.98 -8.69
CA PRO A 49 -18.88 -1.08 -8.41
C PRO A 49 -19.17 -1.75 -7.07
N ARG A 50 -18.45 -2.82 -6.72
CA ARG A 50 -18.62 -3.53 -5.44
C ARG A 50 -18.26 -2.66 -4.23
N PHE A 51 -17.21 -1.86 -4.34
CA PHE A 51 -16.79 -0.91 -3.32
C PHE A 51 -17.83 0.20 -3.12
N LEU A 52 -18.32 0.79 -4.21
CA LEU A 52 -19.34 1.82 -4.14
C LEU A 52 -20.65 1.31 -3.54
N ASP A 53 -21.05 0.08 -3.86
CA ASP A 53 -22.20 -0.59 -3.22
C ASP A 53 -21.98 -0.79 -1.71
N MET A 54 -20.85 -1.38 -1.33
CA MET A 54 -20.50 -1.60 0.08
C MET A 54 -20.53 -0.30 0.90
N VAL A 55 -19.89 0.77 0.42
CA VAL A 55 -19.86 2.04 1.19
C VAL A 55 -21.21 2.75 1.22
N ARG A 56 -22.08 2.56 0.22
CA ARG A 56 -23.46 3.09 0.26
C ARG A 56 -24.32 2.40 1.33
N ARG A 57 -24.13 1.10 1.51
CA ARG A 57 -24.85 0.30 2.52
C ARG A 57 -24.34 0.53 3.94
N ARG A 58 -23.13 1.03 4.11
CA ARG A 58 -22.54 1.31 5.43
C ARG A 58 -22.97 2.67 5.97
N ARG A 59 -23.28 2.72 7.26
CA ARG A 59 -23.54 3.97 7.98
C ARG A 59 -22.26 4.79 8.13
N ASN A 60 -22.42 6.09 8.36
CA ASN A 60 -21.30 6.96 8.70
C ASN A 60 -20.57 6.42 9.93
N ALA A 61 -19.27 6.21 9.79
CA ALA A 61 -18.42 5.81 10.90
C ALA A 61 -18.09 7.03 11.78
N SER A 62 -17.93 6.79 13.08
CA SER A 62 -17.49 7.83 14.04
C SER A 62 -16.02 8.20 13.87
N MET A 63 -15.20 7.26 13.40
CA MET A 63 -13.77 7.45 13.14
C MET A 63 -13.48 7.54 11.64
N PRO A 64 -12.42 8.27 11.21
CA PRO A 64 -11.95 8.23 9.83
C PRO A 64 -11.61 6.80 9.38
N GLN A 65 -12.06 6.41 8.19
CA GLN A 65 -11.95 5.04 7.69
C GLN A 65 -11.03 4.97 6.47
N LEU A 66 -10.18 3.94 6.43
CA LEU A 66 -9.49 3.48 5.22
C LEU A 66 -9.99 2.09 4.86
N TYR A 67 -9.89 1.73 3.58
CA TYR A 67 -10.23 0.41 3.09
C TYR A 67 -9.00 -0.25 2.46
N VAL A 68 -8.38 -1.15 3.19
CA VAL A 68 -7.11 -1.80 2.84
C VAL A 68 -7.35 -2.93 1.86
N LEU A 69 -6.53 -2.97 0.80
CA LEU A 69 -6.48 -4.07 -0.16
C LEU A 69 -5.24 -4.92 0.13
N PRO A 70 -5.41 -6.19 0.57
CA PRO A 70 -4.33 -7.17 0.59
C PRO A 70 -3.59 -7.25 -0.75
N ILE A 71 -2.27 -7.45 -0.71
CA ILE A 71 -1.42 -7.46 -1.91
C ILE A 71 -0.72 -8.81 -2.04
N PHE A 72 -0.65 -9.31 -3.26
CA PHE A 72 -0.03 -10.58 -3.62
C PHE A 72 0.94 -10.41 -4.78
N GLU A 73 1.85 -11.36 -4.94
CA GLU A 73 2.73 -11.51 -6.09
C GLU A 73 2.42 -12.81 -6.81
N VAL A 74 2.44 -12.78 -8.13
CA VAL A 74 2.35 -13.98 -8.97
C VAL A 74 3.65 -14.19 -9.75
N LYS A 75 3.92 -15.43 -10.17
CA LYS A 75 5.07 -15.74 -11.03
C LYS A 75 4.97 -14.99 -12.36
N ALA A 76 6.12 -14.58 -12.92
CA ALA A 76 6.22 -13.64 -14.05
C ALA A 76 5.47 -14.04 -15.34
N SER A 77 5.23 -15.33 -15.56
CA SER A 77 4.51 -15.85 -16.73
C SER A 77 3.00 -16.02 -16.50
N LEU A 78 2.50 -15.71 -15.30
CA LEU A 78 1.10 -15.90 -14.93
C LEU A 78 0.37 -14.56 -14.92
N ARG A 79 -0.92 -14.62 -15.27
CA ARG A 79 -1.80 -13.45 -15.20
C ARG A 79 -2.22 -13.19 -13.76
N ALA A 80 -2.46 -11.93 -13.43
CA ALA A 80 -3.06 -11.55 -12.16
C ALA A 80 -4.45 -12.21 -12.03
N PRO A 81 -4.75 -12.94 -10.93
CA PRO A 81 -6.07 -13.50 -10.70
C PRO A 81 -7.10 -12.38 -10.56
N LEU A 82 -8.23 -12.55 -11.25
CA LEU A 82 -9.33 -11.58 -11.22
C LEU A 82 -10.25 -11.78 -10.02
N THR A 83 -10.26 -12.97 -9.43
CA THR A 83 -11.20 -13.36 -8.36
C THR A 83 -10.43 -13.96 -7.18
N LYS A 84 -11.00 -13.85 -5.97
CA LYS A 84 -10.36 -14.36 -4.76
C LYS A 84 -10.24 -15.89 -4.78
N LYS A 85 -11.22 -16.58 -5.37
CA LYS A 85 -11.18 -18.03 -5.56
C LYS A 85 -9.94 -18.46 -6.33
N VAL A 86 -9.70 -17.86 -7.51
CA VAL A 86 -8.51 -18.16 -8.33
C VAL A 86 -7.22 -17.79 -7.58
N LEU A 87 -7.21 -16.66 -6.86
CA LEU A 87 -6.07 -16.28 -6.02
C LEU A 87 -5.77 -17.35 -4.95
N ILE A 88 -6.78 -17.87 -4.25
CA ILE A 88 -6.59 -18.92 -3.22
C ILE A 88 -6.02 -20.19 -3.86
N ASP A 89 -6.52 -20.61 -5.02
CA ASP A 89 -5.98 -21.76 -5.76
C ASP A 89 -4.49 -21.53 -6.11
N MET A 90 -4.14 -20.32 -6.53
CA MET A 90 -2.76 -19.91 -6.80
C MET A 90 -1.88 -19.87 -5.54
N MET A 91 -2.44 -19.51 -4.39
CA MET A 91 -1.74 -19.56 -3.10
C MET A 91 -1.46 -21.01 -2.69
N HIS A 92 -2.43 -21.92 -2.87
CA HIS A 92 -2.29 -23.33 -2.55
C HIS A 92 -1.23 -24.03 -3.42
N ASN A 93 -1.22 -23.77 -4.72
CA ASN A 93 -0.23 -24.34 -5.64
C ASN A 93 1.11 -23.57 -5.68
N LYS A 94 1.29 -22.58 -4.79
CA LYS A 94 2.51 -21.76 -4.65
C LYS A 94 2.89 -21.00 -5.93
N SER A 95 1.92 -20.68 -6.78
CA SER A 95 2.10 -19.79 -7.94
C SER A 95 1.83 -18.32 -7.61
N ALA A 96 1.16 -18.07 -6.48
CA ALA A 96 1.08 -16.77 -5.82
C ALA A 96 1.72 -16.81 -4.42
N VAL A 97 2.16 -15.65 -3.93
CA VAL A 97 2.62 -15.43 -2.56
C VAL A 97 2.09 -14.09 -2.03
N PHE A 98 2.13 -13.89 -0.72
CA PHE A 98 1.93 -12.54 -0.15
C PHE A 98 3.00 -11.57 -0.68
N PHE A 99 2.62 -10.32 -0.93
CA PHE A 99 3.51 -9.32 -1.50
C PHE A 99 4.76 -9.11 -0.65
N HIS A 100 5.91 -9.02 -1.31
CA HIS A 100 7.22 -8.83 -0.69
C HIS A 100 7.59 -9.95 0.30
N LYS A 101 7.07 -11.17 0.13
CA LYS A 101 7.43 -12.33 0.98
C LYS A 101 8.94 -12.50 1.14
N TRP A 102 9.71 -12.26 0.08
CA TRP A 102 11.18 -12.43 0.07
C TRP A 102 11.95 -11.10 0.10
N VAL A 103 11.27 -9.99 0.37
CA VAL A 103 11.87 -8.64 0.42
C VAL A 103 11.63 -7.98 1.78
N CYS A 104 10.38 -7.93 2.24
CA CYS A 104 9.98 -7.47 3.55
C CYS A 104 8.57 -7.97 3.87
N GLU A 105 8.46 -9.19 4.42
CA GLU A 105 7.16 -9.79 4.72
C GLU A 105 6.34 -8.93 5.70
N GLU A 106 6.97 -8.45 6.77
CA GLU A 106 6.31 -7.62 7.79
C GLU A 106 5.83 -6.26 7.25
N CYS A 107 6.37 -5.79 6.12
CA CYS A 107 5.94 -4.54 5.51
C CYS A 107 4.52 -4.62 4.92
N GLN A 108 4.08 -5.81 4.52
CA GLN A 108 2.79 -6.02 3.83
C GLN A 108 1.88 -7.00 4.58
N LYS A 109 2.33 -7.50 5.73
CA LYS A 109 1.58 -8.43 6.58
C LYS A 109 0.40 -7.73 7.26
N PHE A 110 -0.77 -7.88 6.67
CA PHE A 110 -2.02 -7.40 7.25
C PHE A 110 -2.55 -8.36 8.34
N PRO A 111 -3.29 -7.85 9.34
CA PRO A 111 -3.89 -8.67 10.39
C PRO A 111 -4.79 -9.79 9.86
N LYS A 112 -4.72 -10.97 10.49
CA LYS A 112 -5.59 -12.12 10.19
C LYS A 112 -5.51 -12.63 8.74
N ARG A 113 -4.35 -12.46 8.08
CA ARG A 113 -4.19 -12.85 6.66
C ARG A 113 -4.46 -14.32 6.36
N ASP A 114 -4.17 -15.22 7.30
CA ASP A 114 -4.42 -16.66 7.11
C ASP A 114 -5.91 -16.99 7.23
N GLU A 115 -6.63 -16.30 8.13
CA GLU A 115 -8.10 -16.36 8.19
C GLU A 115 -8.73 -15.73 6.93
N TRP A 116 -8.14 -14.65 6.42
CA TRP A 116 -8.60 -14.00 5.18
C TRP A 116 -8.56 -14.96 3.99
N LEU A 117 -7.53 -15.81 3.87
CA LEU A 117 -7.45 -16.83 2.82
C LEU A 117 -8.51 -17.93 2.98
N LYS A 118 -8.91 -18.25 4.21
CA LYS A 118 -9.94 -19.26 4.51
C LYS A 118 -11.36 -18.74 4.28
N ASN A 119 -11.56 -17.43 4.38
CA ASN A 119 -12.84 -16.79 4.10
C ASN A 119 -13.02 -16.60 2.59
N LEU A 120 -13.94 -17.33 1.97
CA LEU A 120 -14.32 -17.14 0.57
C LEU A 120 -15.78 -16.66 0.47
N PRO A 121 -16.02 -15.33 0.39
CA PRO A 121 -17.36 -14.78 0.22
C PRO A 121 -17.86 -14.99 -1.22
N PRO A 122 -19.16 -14.77 -1.49
CA PRO A 122 -19.69 -14.79 -2.85
C PRO A 122 -18.92 -13.85 -3.79
N GLU A 123 -18.69 -14.28 -5.02
CA GLU A 123 -17.72 -13.64 -5.93
C GLU A 123 -18.00 -12.15 -6.19
N ASN A 124 -19.27 -11.77 -6.29
CA ASN A 124 -19.70 -10.41 -6.60
C ASN A 124 -20.00 -9.55 -5.38
N THR A 125 -19.72 -10.01 -4.16
CA THR A 125 -19.87 -9.21 -2.94
C THR A 125 -18.53 -8.60 -2.52
N LEU A 126 -18.62 -7.56 -1.69
CA LEU A 126 -17.47 -6.96 -1.02
C LEU A 126 -17.93 -6.44 0.34
N GLU A 127 -17.27 -6.89 1.38
CA GLU A 127 -17.50 -6.46 2.76
C GLU A 127 -16.19 -6.18 3.48
N VAL A 128 -16.30 -5.62 4.68
CA VAL A 128 -15.16 -5.56 5.59
C VAL A 128 -14.97 -6.91 6.24
N PHE A 129 -13.81 -7.52 5.98
CA PHE A 129 -13.37 -8.73 6.66
C PHE A 129 -13.02 -8.47 8.12
N ALA A 130 -12.22 -7.44 8.36
CA ALA A 130 -11.79 -7.06 9.70
C ALA A 130 -11.48 -5.57 9.75
N THR A 131 -11.91 -4.90 10.83
CA THR A 131 -11.47 -3.55 11.16
C THR A 131 -10.36 -3.64 12.20
N THR A 132 -9.29 -2.88 11.99
CA THR A 132 -8.14 -2.87 12.90
C THR A 132 -7.54 -1.47 13.03
N LYS A 133 -6.67 -1.30 14.02
CA LYS A 133 -5.78 -0.15 14.18
C LYS A 133 -4.37 -0.56 13.83
N ARG A 134 -3.58 0.36 13.27
CA ARG A 134 -2.12 0.22 13.35
C ARG A 134 -1.70 0.41 14.80
N ASP A 135 -0.70 -0.34 15.24
CA ASP A 135 -0.12 -0.25 16.58
C ASP A 135 1.41 -0.44 16.52
N LYS A 136 2.06 -0.45 17.68
CA LYS A 136 3.52 -0.64 17.81
C LYS A 136 4.06 -1.98 17.28
N SER A 137 3.24 -3.02 17.15
CA SER A 137 3.65 -4.29 16.52
C SER A 137 3.71 -4.19 14.99
N LYS A 138 3.03 -3.19 14.40
CA LYS A 138 2.88 -3.00 12.95
C LYS A 138 3.67 -1.79 12.44
N ARG A 139 4.86 -1.54 13.02
CA ARG A 139 5.68 -0.36 12.71
C ARG A 139 6.02 -0.23 11.23
N SER A 140 6.30 -1.37 10.60
CA SER A 140 6.69 -1.46 9.20
C SER A 140 5.52 -1.60 8.23
N TRP A 141 4.27 -1.72 8.72
CA TRP A 141 3.14 -2.04 7.85
C TRP A 141 2.80 -0.87 6.91
N GLU A 142 2.82 -1.13 5.61
CA GLU A 142 2.63 -0.20 4.49
C GLU A 142 1.41 -0.60 3.65
N PRO A 143 0.18 -0.49 4.17
CA PRO A 143 -1.01 -0.90 3.42
C PRO A 143 -1.23 0.00 2.20
N ILE A 144 -1.69 -0.60 1.09
CA ILE A 144 -2.38 0.13 0.03
C ILE A 144 -3.87 0.13 0.33
N TYR A 145 -4.51 1.29 0.19
CA TYR A 145 -5.87 1.48 0.61
C TYR A 145 -6.65 2.41 -0.33
N ILE A 146 -7.97 2.24 -0.33
CA ILE A 146 -8.91 3.25 -0.82
C ILE A 146 -9.19 4.20 0.34
N GLY A 147 -8.92 5.48 0.12
CA GLY A 147 -9.10 6.56 1.08
C GLY A 147 -9.84 7.74 0.47
N THR A 148 -9.63 8.94 1.00
CA THR A 148 -10.25 10.18 0.52
C THR A 148 -9.24 11.33 0.45
N ASN A 149 -9.65 12.48 -0.08
CA ASN A 149 -8.83 13.70 -0.04
C ASN A 149 -8.64 14.30 1.37
N ALA A 150 -9.29 13.77 2.41
CA ALA A 150 -9.08 14.18 3.80
C ALA A 150 -7.85 13.52 4.47
N ASP A 151 -7.34 12.42 3.90
CA ASP A 151 -6.20 11.69 4.44
C ASP A 151 -4.89 12.53 4.41
N PRO A 152 -3.90 12.24 5.26
CA PRO A 152 -2.61 12.91 5.17
C PRO A 152 -1.92 12.65 3.82
N PHE A 153 -1.34 13.69 3.25
CA PHE A 153 -0.47 13.56 2.06
C PHE A 153 0.80 12.77 2.38
N TYR A 154 1.41 12.22 1.34
CA TYR A 154 2.72 11.59 1.49
C TYR A 154 3.79 12.66 1.72
N ALA A 155 4.77 12.37 2.58
CA ALA A 155 5.89 13.25 2.84
C ALA A 155 6.79 13.37 1.60
N GLU A 156 6.84 14.54 0.98
CA GLU A 156 7.49 14.75 -0.32
C GLU A 156 9.02 14.66 -0.25
N GLU A 157 9.59 14.81 0.94
CA GLU A 157 11.03 14.61 1.20
C GLU A 157 11.46 13.14 1.14
N LEU A 158 10.51 12.20 1.17
CA LEU A 158 10.81 10.77 1.04
C LEU A 158 10.76 10.34 -0.44
N THR A 159 11.80 9.63 -0.87
CA THR A 159 12.02 9.26 -2.28
C THR A 159 11.83 7.77 -2.52
N TRP A 160 11.55 7.38 -3.77
CA TRP A 160 11.36 5.97 -4.12
C TRP A 160 12.64 5.14 -3.94
N GLU A 161 13.80 5.71 -4.25
CA GLU A 161 15.10 5.10 -4.03
C GLU A 161 15.35 4.86 -2.53
N GLY A 162 14.93 5.81 -1.69
CA GLY A 162 15.12 5.82 -0.25
C GLY A 162 14.21 4.89 0.57
N LYS A 163 13.10 4.39 -0.02
CA LYS A 163 12.11 3.48 0.60
C LYS A 163 11.36 4.11 1.80
N ARG A 164 10.51 3.33 2.49
CA ARG A 164 9.81 3.70 3.76
C ARG A 164 8.84 4.89 3.71
N ASP A 165 8.48 5.33 2.51
CA ASP A 165 7.54 6.43 2.30
C ASP A 165 6.13 6.09 2.80
N LYS A 166 5.65 4.87 2.54
CA LYS A 166 4.34 4.41 2.99
C LYS A 166 4.33 4.12 4.50
N MET A 167 5.47 3.74 5.10
CA MET A 167 5.57 3.55 6.57
C MET A 167 5.25 4.84 7.30
N ALA A 168 5.79 5.97 6.82
CA ALA A 168 5.55 7.28 7.41
C ALA A 168 4.08 7.69 7.35
N GLN A 169 3.44 7.47 6.20
CA GLN A 169 2.01 7.74 6.01
C GLN A 169 1.15 6.87 6.94
N SER A 170 1.44 5.56 6.97
CA SER A 170 0.76 4.59 7.85
C SER A 170 0.88 4.97 9.33
N TYR A 171 2.04 5.49 9.75
CA TYR A 171 2.23 6.03 11.09
C TYR A 171 1.36 7.26 11.37
N GLN A 172 1.33 8.22 10.45
CA GLN A 172 0.50 9.42 10.62
C GLN A 172 -1.00 9.08 10.71
N LEU A 173 -1.48 8.15 9.88
CA LEU A 173 -2.86 7.66 9.93
C LEU A 173 -3.20 7.04 11.29
N CYS A 174 -2.28 6.27 11.89
CA CYS A 174 -2.43 5.75 13.24
C CYS A 174 -2.60 6.87 14.27
N LEU A 175 -1.71 7.86 14.22
CA LEU A 175 -1.72 9.01 15.13
C LEU A 175 -3.00 9.86 15.01
N MET A 176 -3.61 9.86 13.82
CA MET A 176 -4.90 10.52 13.55
C MET A 176 -6.11 9.64 13.92
N GLY A 177 -5.90 8.44 14.46
CA GLY A 177 -6.96 7.57 14.95
C GLY A 177 -7.77 6.88 13.85
N TYR A 178 -7.22 6.68 12.66
CA TYR A 178 -7.93 5.99 11.58
C TYR A 178 -8.23 4.53 11.90
N ASP A 179 -9.35 4.02 11.36
CA ASP A 179 -9.65 2.60 11.27
C ASP A 179 -9.21 2.04 9.91
N PHE A 180 -8.54 0.90 9.93
CA PHE A 180 -8.09 0.18 8.76
C PHE A 180 -9.04 -0.98 8.52
N ASN A 181 -9.96 -0.83 7.55
CA ASN A 181 -10.91 -1.88 7.16
C ASN A 181 -10.28 -2.75 6.08
N ILE A 182 -9.91 -3.98 6.42
CA ILE A 182 -9.39 -4.96 5.47
C ILE A 182 -10.57 -5.51 4.69
N LEU A 183 -10.53 -5.40 3.36
CA LEU A 183 -11.60 -5.84 2.48
C LEU A 183 -11.53 -7.36 2.24
N ASP A 184 -12.67 -8.05 2.24
CA ASP A 184 -12.72 -9.51 2.12
C ASP A 184 -12.47 -10.04 0.71
N ASN A 185 -12.95 -9.34 -0.33
CA ASN A 185 -12.97 -9.83 -1.71
C ASN A 185 -12.38 -8.80 -2.71
N ALA A 186 -11.52 -7.91 -2.21
CA ALA A 186 -10.74 -6.96 -2.98
C ALA A 186 -9.27 -7.12 -2.62
N PHE A 187 -8.40 -7.19 -3.62
CA PHE A 187 -6.96 -7.34 -3.46
C PHE A 187 -6.23 -6.74 -4.66
N LEU A 188 -4.93 -6.55 -4.50
CA LEU A 188 -4.01 -6.13 -5.56
C LEU A 188 -3.03 -7.25 -5.87
N VAL A 189 -2.56 -7.31 -7.10
CA VAL A 189 -1.58 -8.30 -7.55
C VAL A 189 -0.44 -7.62 -8.27
N HIS A 190 0.78 -7.89 -7.82
CA HIS A 190 1.99 -7.64 -8.58
C HIS A 190 2.24 -8.80 -9.56
N ALA A 191 2.13 -8.54 -10.86
CA ALA A 191 2.25 -9.54 -11.92
C ALA A 191 3.49 -9.51 -12.84
N PRO A 192 4.48 -8.60 -12.68
CA PRO A 192 5.79 -8.76 -13.32
C PRO A 192 6.61 -9.95 -12.80
N GLY A 193 6.26 -10.51 -11.64
CA GLY A 193 6.98 -11.63 -11.02
C GLY A 193 7.19 -11.44 -9.52
N ILE A 194 7.44 -12.53 -8.79
CA ILE A 194 7.74 -12.49 -7.36
C ILE A 194 9.07 -11.78 -7.12
N LYS A 195 9.07 -10.65 -6.41
CA LYS A 195 10.30 -9.91 -6.12
C LYS A 195 11.16 -10.62 -5.10
N THR A 196 12.48 -10.52 -5.31
CA THR A 196 13.53 -10.94 -4.38
C THR A 196 14.51 -9.80 -4.18
N ILE A 197 15.34 -9.89 -3.14
CA ILE A 197 16.40 -8.92 -2.90
C ILE A 197 17.47 -9.09 -3.97
N VAL A 198 17.82 -7.97 -4.62
CA VAL A 198 18.89 -7.91 -5.61
C VAL A 198 20.02 -7.05 -5.03
N ALA A 199 21.17 -7.68 -4.75
CA ALA A 199 22.28 -7.03 -4.03
C ALA A 199 22.83 -5.78 -4.75
N SER A 200 22.89 -5.79 -6.08
CA SER A 200 23.33 -4.63 -6.87
C SER A 200 22.38 -3.44 -6.71
N GLU A 201 21.07 -3.69 -6.65
CA GLU A 201 20.06 -2.66 -6.41
C GLU A 201 20.12 -2.11 -4.99
N GLU A 202 20.35 -2.95 -3.98
CA GLU A 202 20.55 -2.48 -2.60
C GLU A 202 21.80 -1.59 -2.49
N LYS A 203 22.91 -2.00 -3.12
CA LYS A 203 24.14 -1.20 -3.17
C LYS A 203 23.91 0.14 -3.87
N ARG A 204 23.19 0.14 -5.00
CA ARG A 204 22.83 1.36 -5.75
C ARG A 204 21.96 2.31 -4.92
N ARG A 205 21.06 1.77 -4.10
CA ARG A 205 20.11 2.54 -3.27
C ARG A 205 20.70 3.05 -1.95
N ALA A 206 21.78 2.45 -1.46
CA ALA A 206 22.32 2.73 -0.12
C ALA A 206 22.52 4.22 0.22
N PRO A 207 23.06 5.08 -0.68
CA PRO A 207 23.19 6.52 -0.40
C PRO A 207 21.83 7.21 -0.18
N TYR A 208 20.83 6.87 -1.00
CA TYR A 208 19.47 7.42 -0.91
C TYR A 208 18.77 6.93 0.35
N VAL A 209 18.94 5.66 0.71
CA VAL A 209 18.39 5.07 1.96
C VAL A 209 18.95 5.80 3.18
N LYS A 210 20.25 6.13 3.20
CA LYS A 210 20.87 6.90 4.29
C LYS A 210 20.22 8.27 4.46
N VAL A 211 20.07 9.02 3.37
CA VAL A 211 19.42 10.35 3.38
C VAL A 211 17.96 10.26 3.82
N ASN A 212 17.23 9.32 3.23
CA ASN A 212 15.81 9.10 3.50
C ASN A 212 15.55 8.67 4.96
N ASN A 213 16.46 7.89 5.57
CA ASN A 213 16.36 7.55 6.99
C ASN A 213 16.49 8.78 7.91
N MET A 214 17.32 9.77 7.56
CA MET A 214 17.41 11.03 8.31
C MET A 214 16.11 11.84 8.21
N HIS A 215 15.56 11.99 7.00
CA HIS A 215 14.27 12.63 6.79
C HIS A 215 13.14 11.91 7.54
N HIS A 216 13.09 10.59 7.42
CA HIS A 216 12.10 9.76 8.10
C HIS A 216 12.18 9.91 9.62
N ALA A 217 13.38 9.88 10.23
CA ALA A 217 13.54 10.05 11.67
C ALA A 217 13.01 11.42 12.14
N ARG A 218 13.36 12.50 11.44
CA ARG A 218 12.84 13.85 11.72
C ARG A 218 11.32 13.92 11.60
N LEU A 219 10.77 13.36 10.52
CA LEU A 219 9.33 13.30 10.28
C LEU A 219 8.60 12.54 11.39
N MET A 220 9.10 11.36 11.79
CA MET A 220 8.48 10.58 12.86
C MET A 220 8.45 11.34 14.19
N ASN A 221 9.51 12.07 14.53
CA ASN A 221 9.56 12.89 15.74
C ASN A 221 8.58 14.07 15.66
N ASN A 222 8.52 14.77 14.53
CA ASN A 222 7.56 15.85 14.33
C ASN A 222 6.10 15.35 14.45
N LEU A 223 5.80 14.19 13.86
CA LEU A 223 4.47 13.57 13.94
C LEU A 223 4.13 13.18 15.38
N LYS A 224 5.07 12.59 16.13
CA LYS A 224 4.89 12.27 17.56
C LYS A 224 4.54 13.51 18.38
N SER A 225 5.30 14.59 18.20
CA SER A 225 5.05 15.85 18.91
C SER A 225 3.71 16.45 18.53
N LYS A 226 3.35 16.45 17.24
CA LYS A 226 2.08 16.98 16.74
C LYS A 226 0.86 16.21 17.25
N TYR A 227 0.97 14.89 17.40
CA TYR A 227 -0.14 14.01 17.80
C TYR A 227 0.16 13.25 19.10
N ALA A 228 0.65 13.96 20.12
CA ALA A 228 1.16 13.37 21.36
C ALA A 228 0.17 12.41 22.05
N LYS A 229 -1.13 12.71 22.01
CA LYS A 229 -2.19 11.90 22.65
C LYS A 229 -2.22 10.44 22.18
N ASN A 230 -1.98 10.20 20.89
CA ASN A 230 -2.05 8.87 20.29
C ASN A 230 -0.66 8.24 20.09
N ALA A 231 0.42 8.95 20.42
CA ALA A 231 1.78 8.50 20.21
C ALA A 231 2.16 7.27 21.06
N ALA A 232 1.44 7.00 22.15
CA ALA A 232 1.71 5.84 23.01
C ALA A 232 1.13 4.52 22.47
N SER A 233 0.07 4.56 21.66
CA SER A 233 -0.55 3.37 21.05
C SER A 233 0.02 3.06 19.65
N CYS A 234 0.53 4.09 18.97
CA CYS A 234 1.27 4.01 17.73
C CYS A 234 2.80 3.87 17.95
#